data_AF-A0A1L0A595-F1
#
_entry.id   AF-A0A1L0A595-F1
#
_cell.length_a   1.000
_cell.length_b   1.000
_cell.length_c   1.000
_cell.angle_alpha   90.00
_cell.angle_beta   90.00
_cell.angle_gamma   90.00
#
_symmetry.space_group_name_H-M   'P 1'
#
loop_
_entity.id
_entity.type
_entity.pdbx_description
1 polymer ?
#
loop_
_entity_poly.entity_id
_entity_poly.type
_entity_poly.pdbx_seq_one_letter_code
_entity_poly.pdbx_strand_id
1 'polypeptide(L)'
;MKLKALPRDEMPREKLVKFGPQSLSDAELLAIFLRTGIKGTNVVMLARHILAEFGTLRSLFAASEHEFCQTKGLGVAKYVQLQATVEMSRRFISRKIRAW
;
A
#
# COMPACT_ATOMS: atom_id res chain seq x y z
N MET A 1 -2.47 -21.52 -10.23
CA MET A 1 -3.95 -21.47 -10.14
C MET A 1 -4.42 -20.08 -10.59
N LYS A 2 -5.10 -19.96 -11.74
CA LYS A 2 -5.68 -18.70 -12.24
C LYS A 2 -6.96 -18.42 -11.45
N LEU A 3 -6.87 -17.60 -10.41
CA LEU A 3 -8.04 -17.13 -9.67
C LEU A 3 -8.70 -15.97 -10.43
N LYS A 4 -10.01 -16.14 -10.66
CA LYS A 4 -10.98 -15.23 -11.29
C LYS A 4 -10.50 -13.77 -11.31
N ALA A 5 -10.47 -13.18 -12.50
CA ALA A 5 -10.40 -11.73 -12.63
C ALA A 5 -11.54 -11.17 -11.78
N LEU A 6 -11.20 -10.45 -10.72
CA LEU A 6 -12.18 -9.67 -9.97
C LEU A 6 -12.95 -8.82 -11.01
N PRO A 7 -14.29 -8.71 -10.89
CA PRO A 7 -15.05 -7.74 -11.68
C PRO A 7 -14.31 -6.41 -11.74
N ARG A 8 -14.32 -5.71 -12.88
CA ARG A 8 -13.51 -4.48 -13.05
C ARG A 8 -13.74 -3.45 -11.93
N ASP A 9 -14.95 -3.40 -11.37
CA ASP A 9 -15.32 -2.50 -10.27
C ASP A 9 -14.79 -2.93 -8.89
N GLU A 10 -14.26 -4.15 -8.76
CA GLU A 10 -13.62 -4.69 -7.55
C GLU A 10 -12.09 -4.56 -7.61
N MET A 11 -11.55 -4.08 -8.72
CA MET A 11 -10.12 -3.79 -8.82
C MET A 11 -9.79 -2.51 -8.03
N PRO A 12 -8.74 -2.49 -7.20
CA PRO A 12 -8.50 -1.39 -6.26
C PRO A 12 -8.42 0.00 -6.89
N ARG A 13 -7.81 0.15 -8.07
CA ARG A 13 -7.64 1.47 -8.69
C ARG A 13 -8.96 2.01 -9.22
N GLU A 14 -9.74 1.15 -9.84
CA GLU A 14 -11.06 1.40 -10.40
C GLU A 14 -12.05 1.73 -9.28
N LYS A 15 -12.02 0.95 -8.19
CA LYS A 15 -12.77 1.21 -6.97
C LYS A 15 -12.43 2.58 -6.36
N LEU A 16 -11.15 2.94 -6.30
CA LEU A 16 -10.69 4.25 -5.82
C LEU A 16 -11.27 5.39 -6.66
N VAL A 17 -11.28 5.26 -8.00
CA VAL A 17 -11.83 6.28 -8.89
C VAL A 17 -13.36 6.38 -8.76
N LYS A 18 -14.06 5.25 -8.62
CA LYS A 18 -15.53 5.20 -8.63
C LYS A 18 -16.15 5.56 -7.28
N PHE A 19 -15.56 5.11 -6.18
CA PHE A 19 -16.15 5.20 -4.84
C PHE A 19 -15.28 5.98 -3.84
N GLY A 20 -14.09 6.43 -4.25
CA GLY A 20 -13.18 7.21 -3.41
C GLY A 20 -12.34 6.37 -2.44
N PRO A 21 -11.34 6.99 -1.79
CA PRO A 21 -10.36 6.30 -0.93
C PRO A 21 -10.99 5.61 0.28
N GLN A 22 -12.11 6.14 0.79
CA GLN A 22 -12.81 5.63 1.98
C GLN A 22 -13.40 4.22 1.75
N SER A 23 -13.60 3.84 0.50
CA SER A 23 -14.18 2.55 0.12
C SER A 23 -13.17 1.40 0.12
N LEU A 24 -11.88 1.70 0.26
CA LEU A 24 -10.80 0.72 0.19
C LEU A 24 -10.37 0.28 1.60
N SER A 25 -10.12 -1.01 1.72
CA SER A 25 -9.38 -1.57 2.85
C SER A 25 -7.90 -1.18 2.78
N ASP A 26 -7.21 -1.25 3.92
CA ASP A 26 -5.76 -1.07 4.01
C ASP A 26 -4.98 -1.95 3.02
N ALA A 27 -5.44 -3.20 2.83
CA ALA A 27 -4.84 -4.12 1.87
C ALA A 27 -5.01 -3.65 0.42
N GLU A 28 -6.15 -3.07 0.07
CA GLU A 28 -6.37 -2.53 -1.26
C GLU A 28 -5.55 -1.25 -1.49
N LEU A 29 -5.46 -0.37 -0.50
CA LEU A 29 -4.59 0.81 -0.54
C LEU A 29 -3.13 0.42 -0.74
N LEU A 30 -2.64 -0.54 0.06
CA LEU A 30 -1.29 -1.06 -0.07
C LEU A 30 -1.08 -1.77 -1.42
N ALA A 31 -2.09 -2.49 -1.93
CA ALA A 31 -2.00 -3.12 -3.24
C ALA A 31 -1.84 -2.11 -4.38
N ILE A 32 -2.53 -0.95 -4.30
CA ILE A 32 -2.34 0.16 -5.24
C ILE A 32 -0.90 0.67 -5.18
N PHE A 33 -0.38 0.91 -3.97
CA PHE A 33 0.99 1.36 -3.74
C PHE A 33 2.03 0.38 -4.31
N LEU A 34 1.84 -0.93 -4.09
CA LEU A 34 2.76 -1.98 -4.54
C LEU A 34 2.75 -2.17 -6.07
N ARG A 35 1.66 -1.79 -6.74
CA ARG A 35 1.41 -1.85 -8.20
C ARG A 35 1.36 -3.26 -8.81
N THR A 36 2.22 -4.17 -8.39
CA THR A 36 2.33 -5.52 -8.92
C THR A 36 2.57 -6.53 -7.81
N GLY A 37 2.12 -7.77 -8.05
CA GLY A 37 2.41 -8.90 -7.19
C GLY A 37 3.82 -9.44 -7.43
N ILE A 38 4.11 -10.56 -6.79
CA ILE A 38 5.34 -11.34 -7.01
C ILE A 38 5.00 -12.65 -7.72
N LYS A 39 6.02 -13.38 -8.17
CA LYS A 39 5.83 -14.69 -8.81
C LYS A 39 5.02 -15.60 -7.88
N GLY A 40 3.84 -16.02 -8.34
CA GLY A 40 2.93 -16.91 -7.60
C GLY A 40 1.96 -16.21 -6.63
N THR A 41 2.00 -14.89 -6.48
CA THR A 41 1.10 -14.16 -5.56
C THR A 41 0.66 -12.83 -6.17
N ASN A 42 -0.65 -12.62 -6.34
CA ASN A 42 -1.17 -11.35 -6.86
C ASN A 42 -0.98 -10.20 -5.83
N VAL A 43 -1.08 -8.96 -6.30
CA VAL A 43 -0.75 -7.76 -5.49
C VAL A 43 -1.66 -7.59 -4.27
N VAL A 44 -2.95 -7.95 -4.38
CA VAL A 44 -3.90 -7.83 -3.26
C VAL A 44 -3.59 -8.87 -2.18
N MET A 45 -3.29 -10.11 -2.57
CA MET A 45 -2.87 -11.15 -1.63
C MET A 45 -1.52 -10.84 -1.00
N LEU A 46 -0.57 -10.30 -1.78
CA LEU A 46 0.71 -9.84 -1.26
C LEU A 46 0.53 -8.74 -0.21
N ALA A 47 -0.32 -7.74 -0.49
CA ALA A 47 -0.63 -6.67 0.45
C ALA A 47 -1.26 -7.21 1.75
N ARG A 48 -2.17 -8.18 1.65
CA ARG A 48 -2.76 -8.85 2.83
C ARG A 48 -1.71 -9.58 3.66
N HIS A 49 -0.78 -10.31 3.03
CA HIS A 49 0.29 -11.00 3.75
C HIS A 49 1.22 -10.02 4.45
N ILE A 50 1.63 -8.94 3.77
CA ILE A 50 2.46 -7.88 4.36
C ILE A 50 1.74 -7.28 5.58
N LEU A 51 0.46 -6.92 5.45
CA LEU A 51 -0.28 -6.36 6.58
C LEU A 51 -0.44 -7.35 7.73
N ALA A 52 -0.57 -8.64 7.46
CA ALA A 52 -0.60 -9.66 8.51
C ALA A 52 0.75 -9.77 9.24
N GLU A 53 1.86 -9.59 8.54
CA GLU A 53 3.22 -9.64 9.11
C GLU A 53 3.54 -8.41 9.97
N PHE A 54 3.16 -7.21 9.51
CA PHE A 54 3.40 -5.96 10.25
C PHE A 54 2.26 -5.59 11.22
N GLY A 55 1.10 -6.23 11.11
CA GLY A 55 -0.11 -5.99 11.90
C GLY A 55 -0.93 -4.76 11.46
N THR A 56 -0.28 -3.61 11.24
CA THR A 56 -0.97 -2.37 10.82
C THR A 56 -0.17 -1.59 9.78
N LEU A 57 -0.84 -0.72 9.01
CA LEU A 57 -0.16 0.24 8.11
C LEU A 57 0.82 1.14 8.87
N ARG A 58 0.49 1.53 10.11
CA ARG A 58 1.36 2.35 10.96
C ARG A 58 2.67 1.62 11.26
N SER A 59 2.60 0.36 11.65
CA SER A 59 3.78 -0.47 11.93
C SER A 59 4.63 -0.65 10.67
N LEU A 60 4.00 -0.91 9.52
CA LEU A 60 4.68 -1.01 8.23
C LEU A 60 5.43 0.28 7.87
N PHE A 61 4.83 1.44 8.12
CA PHE A 61 5.43 2.74 7.78
C PHE A 61 6.54 3.16 8.76
N ALA A 62 6.51 2.62 9.98
CA ALA A 62 7.51 2.86 11.01
C ALA A 62 8.67 1.85 11.00
N ALA A 63 8.56 0.78 10.21
CA ALA A 63 9.59 -0.25 10.10
C ALA A 63 10.92 0.32 9.59
N SER A 64 12.03 -0.19 10.13
CA SER A 64 13.35 0.11 9.59
C SER A 64 13.52 -0.45 8.18
N GLU A 65 14.48 0.08 7.41
CA GLU A 65 14.82 -0.46 6.09
C GLU A 65 15.10 -1.96 6.14
N HIS A 66 15.85 -2.39 7.16
CA HIS A 66 16.23 -3.79 7.33
C HIS A 66 15.01 -4.69 7.54
N GLU A 67 14.13 -4.36 8.49
CA GLU A 67 12.90 -5.12 8.74
C GLU A 67 11.99 -5.13 7.51
N PHE A 68 11.82 -3.96 6.87
CA PHE A 68 10.98 -3.83 5.69
C PHE A 68 11.47 -4.68 4.52
N CYS A 69 12.78 -4.73 4.28
CA CYS A 69 13.37 -5.46 3.16
C CYS A 69 13.50 -6.97 3.40
N GLN A 70 13.27 -7.46 4.62
CA GLN A 70 13.20 -8.90 4.90
C GLN A 70 11.90 -9.52 4.38
N THR A 71 10.82 -8.75 4.29
CA THR A 71 9.53 -9.25 3.80
C THR A 71 9.55 -9.49 2.29
N LYS A 72 9.12 -10.67 1.88
CA LYS A 72 9.13 -11.06 0.46
C LYS A 72 8.27 -10.12 -0.38
N GLY A 73 8.89 -9.50 -1.39
CA GLY A 73 8.22 -8.55 -2.26
C GLY A 73 8.30 -7.09 -1.80
N LEU A 74 8.96 -6.84 -0.67
CA LEU A 74 9.39 -5.52 -0.21
C LEU A 74 10.92 -5.44 -0.31
N GLY A 75 11.42 -4.42 -0.99
CA GLY A 75 12.86 -4.21 -1.14
C GLY A 75 13.15 -2.71 -1.20
N VAL A 76 14.43 -2.36 -1.31
CA VAL A 76 14.90 -0.97 -1.18
C VAL A 76 14.12 0.01 -2.04
N ALA A 77 13.80 -0.33 -3.29
CA ALA A 77 13.01 0.55 -4.17
C ALA A 77 11.62 0.88 -3.60
N LYS A 78 10.93 -0.11 -3.03
CA LYS A 78 9.61 0.08 -2.40
C LYS A 78 9.73 0.77 -1.04
N TYR A 79 10.81 0.54 -0.31
CA TYR A 79 11.10 1.24 0.95
C TYR A 79 11.29 2.73 0.70
N VAL A 80 12.15 3.11 -0.25
CA VAL A 80 12.37 4.52 -0.62
C VAL A 80 11.08 5.18 -1.09
N GLN A 81 10.28 4.49 -1.92
CA GLN A 81 8.98 4.99 -2.37
C GLN A 81 8.01 5.23 -1.20
N LEU A 82 8.02 4.34 -0.19
CA LEU A 82 7.18 4.47 1.00
C LEU A 82 7.59 5.68 1.83
N GLN A 83 8.88 5.81 2.14
CA GLN A 83 9.42 6.95 2.89
C GLN A 83 9.12 8.28 2.19
N ALA A 84 9.26 8.35 0.87
CA ALA A 84 8.87 9.52 0.09
C ALA A 84 7.37 9.83 0.22
N THR A 85 6.51 8.81 0.17
CA THR A 85 5.04 8.97 0.31
C THR A 85 4.65 9.47 1.70
N VAL A 86 5.29 8.93 2.75
CA VAL A 86 5.09 9.37 4.14
C VAL A 86 5.53 10.82 4.32
N GLU A 87 6.71 11.20 3.84
CA GLU A 87 7.21 12.58 3.97
C GLU A 87 6.35 13.58 3.18
N MET A 88 5.90 13.23 1.97
CA MET A 88 4.95 14.06 1.21
C MET A 88 3.65 14.28 1.98
N SER A 89 3.11 13.21 2.59
CA SER A 89 1.89 13.28 3.40
C SER A 89 2.08 14.17 4.64
N ARG A 90 3.22 14.04 5.32
CA ARG A 90 3.59 14.87 6.48
C ARG A 90 3.70 16.35 6.09
N ARG A 91 4.35 16.67 4.96
CA ARG A 91 4.45 18.04 4.43
C ARG A 91 3.09 18.61 4.04
N PHE A 92 2.22 17.80 3.44
CA PHE A 92 0.87 18.21 3.08
C PHE A 92 0.03 18.56 4.31
N ILE A 93 0.06 17.70 5.34
CA ILE A 93 -0.69 17.92 6.59
C ILE A 93 -0.13 19.13 7.36
N SER A 94 1.20 19.23 7.50
CA SER A 94 1.83 20.35 8.22
C SER A 94 1.60 21.71 7.56
N ARG A 95 1.48 21.77 6.23
CA ARG A 95 1.18 23.02 5.50
C ARG A 95 -0.26 23.52 5.71
N LYS A 96 -1.20 22.65 6.10
CA LYS A 96 -2.60 23.05 6.38
C LYS A 96 -2.77 23.89 7.67
N ILE A 97 -1.72 24.09 8.47
CA ILE A 97 -1.76 24.91 9.70
C ILE A 97 -1.60 26.43 9.42
N ARG A 98 -1.34 26.85 8.17
CA ARG A 98 -1.56 28.25 7.78
C ARG A 98 -2.98 28.42 7.26
N ALA A 99 -3.90 28.68 8.18
CA ALA A 99 -5.21 29.23 7.85
C ALA A 99 -5.02 30.57 7.12
N TRP A 100 -5.76 30.74 6.03
CA TRP A 100 -6.12 32.05 5.51
C TRP A 100 -7.30 32.58 6.32
#